data_AF-A0A9N9SYA3-F1
#
_entry.id   AF-A0A9N9SYA3-F1
#
_cell.length_a   1.000
_cell.length_b   1.000
_cell.length_c   1.000
_cell.angle_alpha   90.00
_cell.angle_beta   90.00
_cell.angle_gamma   90.00
#
_symmetry.space_group_name_H-M   'P 1'
#
loop_
_entity.id
_entity.type
_entity.pdbx_description
1 polymer ?
#
loop_
_entity_poly.entity_id
_entity_poly.type
_entity_poly.pdbx_seq_one_letter_code
_entity_poly.pdbx_strand_id
1 'polypeptide(L)'
;MDWPSKNVPRGGFLQPARCTYNPETHQFLKQLLQESKMTMTQNKKNNYFLRNGEPFPTQTRSHSHIPQISIRPGSSKKRSRETIMNSGVYEREQFFPKPILFDREKEKEKLQNQMAYKADIVVNQKKVIEKKICQDNKEEINRFDQLVQEIRDREEWLKEMESLGQGEKYRQIIELQIQEKVREMNRMKCSN
;
A
#
# COMPACT_ATOMS: atom_id res chain seq x y z
N MET A 1 -34.92 22.12 30.77
CA MET A 1 -33.60 21.52 30.47
C MET A 1 -33.21 22.01 29.09
N ASP A 2 -32.48 23.11 29.04
CA ASP A 2 -32.06 23.74 27.80
C ASP A 2 -30.92 22.94 27.16
N TRP A 3 -30.97 22.86 25.84
CA TRP A 3 -30.02 22.06 25.06
C TRP A 3 -28.66 22.77 25.03
N PRO A 4 -27.54 22.06 25.26
CA PRO A 4 -26.23 22.69 25.50
C PRO A 4 -25.64 23.43 24.29
N SER A 5 -26.25 23.33 23.10
CA SER A 5 -25.79 24.02 21.89
C SER A 5 -26.94 24.41 20.99
N LYS A 6 -27.07 25.71 20.66
CA LYS A 6 -28.04 26.20 19.67
C LYS A 6 -27.80 25.65 18.25
N ASN A 7 -26.58 25.18 17.98
CA ASN A 7 -26.12 24.80 16.65
C ASN A 7 -26.25 23.30 16.37
N VAL A 8 -26.52 22.48 17.38
CA VAL A 8 -26.75 21.05 17.21
C VAL A 8 -28.26 20.80 17.22
N PRO A 9 -28.86 20.33 16.11
CA PRO A 9 -30.28 19.99 16.10
C PRO A 9 -30.58 18.91 17.15
N ARG A 10 -31.73 19.01 17.82
CA ARG A 10 -32.19 17.95 18.71
C ARG A 10 -32.58 16.73 17.87
N GLY A 11 -31.84 15.63 18.03
CA GLY A 11 -32.12 14.36 17.35
C GLY A 11 -31.21 14.08 16.15
N GLY A 12 -31.00 12.79 15.88
CA GLY A 12 -30.17 12.26 14.79
C GLY A 12 -29.86 10.78 15.02
N PHE A 13 -29.12 10.13 14.11
CA PHE A 13 -28.72 8.72 14.24
C PHE A 13 -28.01 8.42 15.58
N LEU A 14 -27.27 9.39 16.13
CA LEU A 14 -26.52 9.28 17.37
C LEU A 14 -27.32 9.66 18.63
N GLN A 15 -28.56 10.14 18.49
CA GLN A 15 -29.42 10.58 19.59
C GLN A 15 -30.83 10.03 19.38
N PRO A 16 -31.16 8.88 19.98
CA PRO A 16 -32.50 8.30 19.83
C PRO A 16 -33.56 9.23 20.41
N ALA A 17 -34.79 9.11 19.90
CA ALA A 17 -35.93 9.84 20.44
C ALA A 17 -36.08 9.56 21.94
N ARG A 18 -36.32 10.62 22.73
CA ARG A 18 -36.61 10.47 24.15
C ARG A 18 -37.96 9.77 24.31
N CYS A 19 -38.01 8.71 25.10
CA CYS A 19 -39.23 8.03 25.45
C CYS A 19 -39.94 8.84 26.55
N THR A 20 -41.13 9.35 26.26
CA THR A 20 -42.00 10.00 27.24
C THR A 20 -42.99 8.97 27.79
N TYR A 21 -42.79 8.54 29.04
CA TYR A 21 -43.73 7.65 29.73
C TYR A 21 -44.91 8.43 30.31
N ASN A 22 -46.13 7.89 30.23
CA ASN A 22 -47.27 8.37 31.02
C ASN A 22 -46.92 8.21 32.53
N PRO A 23 -47.31 9.15 33.42
CA PRO A 23 -47.12 9.01 34.86
C PRO A 23 -47.53 7.64 35.44
N GLU A 24 -48.63 7.05 34.95
CA GLU A 24 -49.07 5.71 35.38
C GLU A 24 -48.07 4.62 34.97
N THR A 25 -47.60 4.67 33.72
CA THR A 25 -46.56 3.75 33.21
C THR A 25 -45.24 3.92 33.96
N HIS A 26 -44.88 5.15 34.33
CA HIS A 26 -43.67 5.42 35.08
C HIS A 26 -43.73 4.81 36.50
N GLN A 27 -44.88 4.88 37.17
CA GLN A 27 -45.09 4.23 38.46
C GLN A 27 -45.03 2.71 38.34
N PHE A 28 -45.69 2.15 37.32
CA PHE A 28 -45.67 0.71 37.06
C PHE A 28 -44.24 0.18 36.81
N LEU A 29 -43.45 0.85 35.97
CA LEU A 29 -42.06 0.47 35.70
C LEU A 29 -41.18 0.55 36.96
N LYS A 30 -41.42 1.55 37.83
CA LYS A 30 -40.70 1.68 39.09
C LYS A 30 -41.00 0.50 40.03
N GLN A 31 -42.25 0.07 40.12
CA GLN A 31 -42.65 -1.09 40.92
C GLN A 31 -42.02 -2.38 40.37
N LEU A 32 -42.05 -2.58 39.06
CA LEU A 32 -41.43 -3.73 38.40
C LEU A 32 -39.91 -3.79 38.67
N LEU A 33 -39.21 -2.65 38.59
CA LEU A 33 -37.80 -2.57 38.94
C LEU A 33 -37.54 -2.95 40.40
N GLN A 34 -38.38 -2.50 41.33
CA GLN A 34 -38.27 -2.82 42.75
C GLN A 34 -38.48 -4.33 43.01
N GLU A 35 -39.44 -4.95 42.34
CA GLU A 35 -39.77 -6.37 42.47
C GLU A 35 -38.72 -7.28 41.80
N SER A 36 -38.05 -6.81 40.75
CA SER A 36 -37.06 -7.57 39.97
C SER A 36 -35.73 -7.88 40.67
N LYS A 37 -35.53 -7.44 41.92
CA LYS A 37 -34.34 -7.71 42.77
C LYS A 37 -32.99 -7.46 42.07
N MET A 38 -32.86 -6.37 41.31
CA MET A 38 -31.61 -6.00 40.62
C MET A 38 -30.52 -5.50 41.59
N THR A 39 -29.25 -5.56 41.15
CA THR A 39 -28.12 -4.97 41.91
C THR A 39 -28.27 -3.44 42.02
N MET A 40 -27.73 -2.83 43.08
CA MET A 40 -27.80 -1.38 43.29
C MET A 40 -27.32 -0.56 42.08
N THR A 41 -26.26 -1.00 41.41
CA THR A 41 -25.74 -0.35 40.20
C THR A 41 -26.73 -0.40 39.03
N GLN A 42 -27.39 -1.54 38.85
CA GLN A 42 -28.42 -1.72 37.82
C GLN A 42 -29.65 -0.85 38.13
N ASN A 43 -30.09 -0.83 39.39
CA ASN A 43 -31.19 0.04 39.84
C ASN A 43 -30.87 1.52 39.59
N LYS A 44 -29.66 1.98 39.92
CA LYS A 44 -29.24 3.37 39.63
C LYS A 44 -29.29 3.68 38.14
N LYS A 45 -28.82 2.76 37.29
CA LYS A 45 -28.83 2.91 35.83
C LYS A 45 -30.25 2.96 35.27
N ASN A 46 -31.14 2.07 35.73
CA ASN A 46 -32.53 2.04 35.29
C ASN A 46 -33.34 3.27 35.72
N ASN A 47 -33.14 3.74 36.97
CA ASN A 47 -33.76 4.98 37.44
C ASN A 47 -33.26 6.21 36.66
N TYR A 48 -32.00 6.21 36.23
CA TYR A 48 -31.45 7.26 35.37
C TYR A 48 -32.19 7.33 34.01
N PHE A 49 -32.43 6.19 33.37
CA PHE A 49 -33.19 6.13 32.11
C PHE A 49 -34.62 6.64 32.27
N LEU A 50 -35.31 6.20 33.34
CA LEU A 50 -36.66 6.66 33.65
C LEU A 50 -36.73 8.19 33.89
N ARG A 51 -35.74 8.76 34.60
CA ARG A 51 -35.70 10.20 34.89
C ARG A 51 -35.39 11.05 33.66
N ASN A 52 -34.54 10.57 32.76
CA ASN A 52 -34.09 11.31 31.59
C ASN A 52 -34.94 11.08 30.34
N GLY A 53 -35.88 10.12 30.41
CA GLY A 53 -36.69 9.71 29.26
C GLY A 53 -35.83 9.07 28.17
N GLU A 54 -34.78 8.35 28.53
CA GLU A 54 -33.98 7.57 27.59
C GLU A 54 -34.56 6.16 27.46
N PRO A 55 -34.54 5.55 26.27
CA PRO A 55 -34.99 4.16 26.12
C PRO A 55 -34.09 3.22 26.93
N PHE A 56 -34.69 2.18 27.51
CA PHE A 56 -33.93 1.12 28.18
C PHE A 56 -32.95 0.46 27.20
N PRO A 57 -31.76 0.03 27.68
CA PRO A 57 -30.79 -0.65 26.83
C PRO A 57 -31.44 -1.91 26.26
N THR A 58 -31.57 -1.97 24.94
CA THR A 58 -31.95 -3.19 24.26
C THR A 58 -30.93 -4.25 24.64
N GLN A 59 -31.39 -5.44 25.04
CA GLN A 59 -30.51 -6.58 25.19
C GLN A 59 -29.96 -6.92 23.80
N THR A 60 -28.90 -6.23 23.39
CA THR A 60 -28.05 -6.74 22.33
C THR A 60 -27.50 -8.02 22.90
N ARG A 61 -28.00 -9.16 22.44
CA ARG A 61 -27.30 -10.44 22.60
C ARG A 61 -26.01 -10.32 21.80
N SER A 62 -25.07 -9.54 22.32
CA SER A 62 -23.70 -9.59 21.88
C SER A 62 -23.17 -10.92 22.41
N HIS A 63 -23.49 -11.99 21.68
CA HIS A 63 -22.58 -13.11 21.56
C HIS A 63 -21.32 -12.65 20.81
N SER A 64 -20.74 -11.51 21.19
CA SER A 64 -19.34 -11.28 20.98
C SER A 64 -18.68 -12.23 21.94
N HIS A 65 -18.17 -13.34 21.41
CA HIS A 65 -17.15 -14.16 22.02
C HIS A 65 -15.95 -13.24 22.26
N ILE A 66 -16.02 -12.38 23.28
CA ILE A 66 -14.88 -11.65 23.79
C ILE A 66 -14.09 -12.76 24.48
N PRO A 67 -12.92 -13.17 23.95
CA PRO A 67 -12.12 -14.17 24.64
C PRO A 67 -11.90 -13.66 26.07
N GLN A 68 -12.13 -14.53 27.05
CA GLN A 68 -11.78 -14.19 28.42
C GLN A 68 -10.28 -13.92 28.44
N ILE A 69 -9.92 -12.64 28.56
CA ILE A 69 -8.54 -12.24 28.80
C ILE A 69 -8.23 -12.76 30.21
N SER A 70 -7.65 -13.96 30.29
CA SER A 70 -7.30 -14.63 31.56
C SER A 70 -6.23 -13.88 32.34
N ILE A 71 -5.55 -12.93 31.69
CA ILE A 71 -4.48 -12.14 32.26
C ILE A 71 -5.02 -10.74 32.53
N ARG A 72 -5.38 -10.49 33.80
CA ARG A 72 -5.68 -9.14 34.27
C ARG A 72 -4.46 -8.24 34.00
N PRO A 73 -4.56 -7.13 33.25
CA PRO A 73 -3.44 -6.21 33.07
C PRO A 73 -3.23 -5.48 34.40
N GLY A 74 -2.43 -6.07 35.28
CA GLY A 74 -2.45 -5.69 36.70
C GLY A 74 -1.22 -6.07 37.52
N SER A 75 -0.11 -6.44 36.89
CA SER A 75 1.17 -6.45 37.59
C SER A 75 2.09 -5.44 36.92
N SER A 76 2.35 -4.32 37.60
CA SER A 76 3.31 -3.29 37.19
C SER A 76 4.78 -3.76 37.28
N LYS A 77 5.02 -5.07 37.25
CA LYS A 77 6.36 -5.63 37.38
C LYS A 77 7.09 -5.51 36.06
N LYS A 78 8.30 -4.93 36.11
CA LYS A 78 9.20 -4.84 34.95
C LYS A 78 9.50 -6.26 34.45
N ARG A 79 9.39 -6.46 33.13
CA ARG A 79 9.78 -7.72 32.47
C ARG A 79 11.29 -7.93 32.63
N SER A 80 11.73 -9.19 32.75
CA SER A 80 13.17 -9.50 32.74
C SER A 80 13.77 -9.22 31.36
N ARG A 81 15.09 -9.02 31.31
CA ARG A 81 15.81 -8.80 30.05
C ARG A 81 15.57 -9.93 29.06
N GLU A 82 15.63 -11.18 29.52
CA GLU A 82 15.38 -12.37 28.70
C GLU A 82 13.97 -12.37 28.13
N THR A 83 12.95 -12.03 28.93
CA THR A 83 11.58 -11.90 28.43
C THR A 83 11.45 -10.82 27.35
N ILE A 84 12.17 -9.70 27.47
CA ILE A 84 12.14 -8.63 26.46
C ILE A 84 12.85 -9.08 25.18
N MET A 85 14.02 -9.71 25.27
CA MET A 85 14.74 -10.20 24.09
C MET A 85 13.95 -11.29 23.37
N ASN A 86 13.39 -12.25 24.11
CA ASN A 86 12.57 -13.33 23.56
C ASN A 86 11.24 -12.85 22.99
N SER A 87 10.75 -11.67 23.39
CA SER A 87 9.52 -11.10 22.83
C SER A 87 9.69 -10.50 21.43
N GLY A 88 10.91 -10.46 20.88
CA GLY A 88 11.17 -9.95 19.53
C GLY A 88 11.00 -8.44 19.40
N VAL A 89 10.79 -7.69 20.49
CA VAL A 89 10.55 -6.23 20.47
C VAL A 89 11.69 -5.43 19.83
N TYR A 90 12.91 -5.95 19.87
CA TYR A 90 14.07 -5.30 19.24
C TYR A 90 14.24 -5.64 17.75
N GLU A 91 13.48 -6.61 17.24
CA GLU A 91 13.48 -6.95 15.82
C GLU A 91 12.73 -5.86 15.06
N ARG A 92 13.31 -5.39 13.95
CA ARG A 92 12.63 -4.44 13.07
C ARG A 92 11.47 -5.14 12.39
N GLU A 93 10.31 -4.49 12.35
CA GLU A 93 9.18 -4.95 11.55
C GLU A 93 9.64 -5.16 10.10
N GLN A 94 9.51 -6.39 9.62
CA GLN A 94 9.77 -6.69 8.22
C GLN A 94 8.61 -6.16 7.39
N PHE A 95 8.92 -5.44 6.31
CA PHE A 95 7.90 -5.00 5.37
C PHE A 95 7.32 -6.21 4.65
N PHE A 96 6.07 -6.54 4.95
CA PHE A 96 5.28 -7.46 4.14
C PHE A 96 4.36 -6.65 3.24
N PRO A 97 4.55 -6.69 1.91
CA PRO A 97 3.57 -6.08 1.02
C PRO A 97 2.22 -6.76 1.29
N LYS A 98 1.16 -5.96 1.42
CA LYS A 98 -0.19 -6.51 1.56
C LYS A 98 -0.44 -7.45 0.38
N PRO A 99 -0.90 -8.70 0.61
CA PRO A 99 -1.24 -9.60 -0.49
C PRO A 99 -2.26 -8.89 -1.37
N ILE A 100 -1.94 -8.77 -2.65
CA ILE A 100 -2.83 -8.11 -3.61
C ILE A 100 -4.04 -9.03 -3.74
N LEU A 101 -5.21 -8.55 -3.29
CA LEU A 101 -6.45 -9.32 -3.28
C LEU A 101 -7.00 -9.59 -4.69
N PHE A 102 -6.48 -8.86 -5.68
CA PHE A 102 -6.93 -8.85 -7.06
C PHE A 102 -5.76 -9.05 -8.01
N ASP A 103 -6.04 -9.74 -9.10
CA ASP A 103 -5.08 -9.93 -10.17
C ASP A 103 -4.84 -8.59 -10.90
N ARG A 104 -3.62 -8.04 -10.78
CA ARG A 104 -3.26 -6.75 -11.38
C ARG A 104 -3.47 -6.74 -12.89
N GLU A 105 -3.30 -7.88 -13.54
CA GLU A 105 -3.46 -7.96 -15.00
C GLU A 105 -4.93 -7.79 -15.38
N LYS A 106 -5.85 -8.41 -14.64
CA LYS A 106 -7.29 -8.24 -14.83
C LYS A 106 -7.77 -6.83 -14.55
N GLU A 107 -7.28 -6.19 -13.50
CA GLU A 107 -7.62 -4.78 -13.21
C GLU A 107 -7.09 -3.83 -14.27
N LYS A 108 -5.87 -4.08 -14.77
CA LYS A 108 -5.30 -3.29 -15.87
C LYS A 108 -6.13 -3.45 -17.13
N GLU A 109 -6.52 -4.67 -17.49
CA GLU A 109 -7.38 -4.94 -18.65
C GLU A 109 -8.74 -4.25 -18.48
N LYS A 110 -9.38 -4.40 -17.32
CA LYS A 110 -10.65 -3.73 -17.01
C LYS A 110 -10.55 -2.22 -17.20
N LEU A 111 -9.51 -1.60 -16.64
CA LEU A 111 -9.28 -0.17 -16.78
C LEU A 111 -9.04 0.24 -18.24
N GLN A 112 -8.26 -0.53 -19.00
CA GLN A 112 -8.04 -0.27 -20.43
C GLN A 112 -9.36 -0.30 -21.22
N ASN A 113 -10.20 -1.31 -20.97
CA ASN A 113 -11.50 -1.44 -21.61
C ASN A 113 -12.43 -0.28 -21.23
N GLN A 114 -12.44 0.11 -19.96
CA GLN A 114 -13.19 1.26 -19.49
C GLN A 114 -12.70 2.58 -20.13
N MET A 115 -11.40 2.77 -20.31
CA MET A 115 -10.87 3.98 -20.97
C MET A 115 -11.19 4.00 -22.47
N ALA A 116 -11.04 2.87 -23.17
CA ALA A 116 -11.23 2.80 -24.62
C ALA A 116 -12.70 2.77 -25.03
N TYR A 117 -13.50 1.95 -24.34
CA TYR A 117 -14.88 1.63 -24.73
C TYR A 117 -15.93 2.17 -23.76
N LYS A 118 -15.53 2.77 -22.63
CA LYS A 118 -16.43 3.17 -21.53
C LYS A 118 -17.26 2.01 -20.97
N ALA A 119 -16.81 0.78 -21.19
CA ALA A 119 -17.48 -0.44 -20.79
C ALA A 119 -16.45 -1.56 -20.56
N ASP A 120 -16.75 -2.47 -19.63
CA ASP A 120 -15.90 -3.61 -19.32
C ASP A 120 -16.19 -4.75 -20.32
N ILE A 121 -15.53 -4.70 -21.47
CA ILE A 121 -15.67 -5.71 -22.53
C ILE A 121 -14.53 -6.71 -22.42
N VAL A 122 -14.83 -8.01 -22.33
CA VAL A 122 -13.79 -9.04 -22.44
C VAL A 122 -13.39 -9.16 -23.91
N VAL A 123 -12.34 -8.43 -24.30
CA VAL A 123 -11.81 -8.52 -25.66
C VAL A 123 -11.08 -9.85 -25.76
N ASN A 124 -11.68 -10.81 -26.48
CA ASN A 124 -11.01 -12.06 -26.78
C ASN A 124 -9.78 -11.73 -27.63
N GLN A 125 -8.60 -11.66 -27.02
CA GLN A 125 -7.38 -11.25 -27.69
C GLN A 125 -7.13 -12.25 -28.80
N LYS A 126 -7.36 -11.84 -30.06
CA LYS A 126 -6.89 -12.61 -31.21
C LYS A 126 -5.41 -12.84 -30.95
N LYS A 127 -4.97 -14.11 -30.93
CA LYS A 127 -3.57 -14.47 -30.75
C LYS A 127 -2.76 -13.49 -31.59
N VAL A 128 -2.01 -12.63 -30.92
CA VAL A 128 -1.08 -11.76 -31.61
C VAL A 128 -0.17 -12.75 -32.31
N ILE A 129 -0.33 -12.86 -33.63
CA ILE A 129 0.70 -13.48 -34.45
C ILE A 129 1.89 -12.59 -34.13
N GLU A 130 2.80 -13.09 -33.30
CA GLU A 130 4.08 -12.46 -33.07
C GLU A 130 4.58 -12.18 -34.48
N LYS A 131 4.53 -10.90 -34.88
CA LYS A 131 5.29 -10.48 -36.04
C LYS A 131 6.68 -10.86 -35.62
N LYS A 132 7.19 -11.96 -36.19
CA LYS A 132 8.62 -12.26 -36.18
C LYS A 132 9.22 -10.90 -36.42
N ILE A 133 9.87 -10.34 -35.40
CA ILE A 133 10.65 -9.13 -35.57
C ILE A 133 11.49 -9.53 -36.76
N CYS A 134 11.16 -8.95 -37.92
CA CYS A 134 11.99 -9.06 -39.08
C CYS A 134 13.29 -8.57 -38.48
N GLN A 135 14.24 -9.49 -38.30
CA GLN A 135 15.57 -9.10 -37.88
C GLN A 135 15.86 -7.99 -38.87
N ASP A 136 15.82 -6.74 -38.38
CA ASP A 136 16.19 -5.60 -39.18
C ASP A 136 17.43 -6.09 -39.89
N ASN A 137 17.42 -6.01 -41.22
CA ASN A 137 18.57 -6.32 -42.01
C ASN A 137 19.69 -5.47 -41.40
N LYS A 138 20.40 -6.02 -40.42
CA LYS A 138 21.73 -5.63 -40.04
C LYS A 138 22.43 -6.09 -41.30
N GLU A 139 22.41 -5.22 -42.30
CA GLU A 139 23.44 -5.17 -43.32
C GLU A 139 24.68 -5.56 -42.56
N GLU A 140 25.24 -6.73 -42.88
CA GLU A 140 26.41 -7.24 -42.16
C GLU A 140 27.48 -6.18 -42.33
N ILE A 141 27.54 -5.21 -41.40
CA ILE A 141 28.44 -4.08 -41.53
C ILE A 141 29.79 -4.74 -41.56
N ASN A 142 30.48 -4.63 -42.70
CA ASN A 142 31.76 -5.27 -42.89
C ASN A 142 32.61 -4.94 -41.68
N ARG A 143 33.25 -5.95 -41.08
CA ARG A 143 34.11 -5.76 -39.90
C ARG A 143 35.12 -4.62 -40.13
N PHE A 144 35.53 -4.43 -41.37
CA PHE A 144 36.34 -3.30 -41.81
C PHE A 144 35.71 -1.93 -41.53
N ASP A 145 34.46 -1.72 -41.92
CA ASP A 145 33.74 -0.46 -41.70
C ASP A 145 33.47 -0.22 -40.21
N GLN A 146 33.22 -1.29 -39.44
CA GLN A 146 33.13 -1.18 -37.97
C GLN A 146 34.44 -0.68 -37.36
N LEU A 147 35.60 -1.20 -37.80
CA LEU A 147 36.90 -0.74 -37.30
C LEU A 147 37.20 0.71 -37.67
N VAL A 148 36.77 1.16 -38.86
CA VAL A 148 36.89 2.57 -39.26
C VAL A 148 36.04 3.45 -38.34
N GLN A 149 34.82 3.03 -38.03
CA GLN A 149 33.95 3.77 -37.11
C GLN A 149 34.53 3.81 -35.70
N GLU A 150 35.00 2.67 -35.17
CA GLU A 150 35.62 2.61 -33.85
C GLU A 150 36.84 3.54 -33.73
N ILE A 151 37.65 3.69 -34.79
CA ILE A 151 38.79 4.63 -34.80
C ILE A 151 38.30 6.07 -34.74
N ARG A 152 37.29 6.45 -35.55
CA ARG A 152 36.73 7.80 -35.55
C ARG A 152 36.14 8.18 -34.19
N ASP A 153 35.40 7.26 -33.57
CA ASP A 153 34.80 7.49 -32.25
C ASP A 153 35.89 7.76 -31.20
N ARG A 154 37.05 7.09 -31.29
CA ARG A 154 38.18 7.31 -30.38
C ARG A 154 38.88 8.64 -30.60
N GLU A 155 39.03 9.05 -31.86
CA GLU A 155 39.58 10.36 -32.22
C GLU A 155 38.67 11.50 -31.75
N GLU A 156 37.36 11.37 -31.94
CA GLU A 156 36.37 12.33 -31.50
C GLU A 156 36.34 12.43 -29.97
N TRP A 157 36.32 11.30 -29.28
CA TRP A 157 36.38 11.27 -27.82
C TRP A 157 37.65 11.92 -27.27
N LEU A 158 38.81 11.68 -27.91
CA LEU A 158 40.06 12.33 -27.49
C LEU A 158 39.98 13.85 -27.68
N LYS A 159 39.40 14.32 -28.78
CA LYS A 159 39.17 15.75 -29.04
C LYS A 159 38.24 16.38 -28.01
N GLU A 160 37.18 15.67 -27.60
CA GLU A 160 36.31 16.10 -26.50
C GLU A 160 37.09 16.21 -25.18
N MET A 161 37.91 15.21 -24.84
CA MET A 161 38.73 15.25 -23.63
C MET A 161 39.81 16.33 -23.66
N GLU A 162 40.38 16.64 -24.82
CA GLU A 162 41.28 17.77 -25.01
C GLU A 162 40.58 19.12 -24.80
N SER A 163 39.34 19.26 -25.30
CA SER A 163 38.54 20.47 -25.06
C SER A 163 38.23 20.69 -23.57
N LEU A 164 38.12 19.60 -22.80
CA LEU A 164 37.93 19.60 -21.36
C LEU A 164 39.25 19.73 -20.56
N GLY A 165 40.40 19.84 -21.24
CA GLY A 165 41.72 19.94 -20.60
C GLY A 165 42.21 18.64 -19.95
N GLN A 166 41.58 17.50 -20.22
CA GLN A 166 41.98 16.17 -19.70
C GLN A 166 42.73 15.31 -20.73
N GLY A 167 43.02 15.86 -21.91
CA GLY A 167 43.64 15.12 -23.03
C GLY A 167 44.96 14.43 -22.68
N GLU A 168 45.85 15.07 -21.91
CA GLU A 168 47.18 14.51 -21.58
C GLU A 168 47.09 13.16 -20.86
N LYS A 169 46.05 12.94 -20.04
CA LYS A 169 45.85 11.69 -19.30
C LYS A 169 45.49 10.52 -20.21
N TYR A 170 44.79 10.80 -21.31
CA TYR A 170 44.19 9.77 -22.14
C TYR A 170 44.85 9.63 -23.52
N ARG A 171 45.65 10.62 -23.96
CA ARG A 171 46.30 10.64 -25.27
C ARG A 171 47.04 9.34 -25.57
N GLN A 172 47.94 8.91 -24.69
CA GLN A 172 48.72 7.68 -24.88
C GLN A 172 47.83 6.41 -24.92
N ILE A 173 46.79 6.36 -24.09
CA ILE A 173 45.89 5.20 -24.00
C ILE A 173 45.06 5.08 -25.29
N ILE A 174 44.53 6.20 -25.77
CA ILE A 174 43.72 6.25 -26.99
C ILE A 174 44.58 5.99 -28.22
N GLU A 175 45.79 6.54 -28.30
CA GLU A 175 46.73 6.26 -29.38
C GLU A 175 47.05 4.75 -29.47
N LEU A 176 47.27 4.08 -28.34
CA LEU A 176 47.48 2.63 -28.31
C LEU A 176 46.26 1.86 -28.83
N GLN A 177 45.06 2.26 -28.44
CA GLN A 177 43.82 1.63 -28.92
C GLN A 177 43.62 1.85 -30.43
N ILE A 178 43.88 3.06 -30.93
CA ILE A 178 43.83 3.35 -32.36
C ILE A 178 44.85 2.46 -33.11
N GLN A 179 46.08 2.35 -32.60
CA GLN A 179 47.10 1.48 -33.20
C GLN A 179 46.69 0.00 -33.22
N GLU A 180 46.06 -0.49 -32.16
CA GLU A 180 45.53 -1.86 -32.10
C GLU A 180 44.49 -2.10 -33.19
N LYS A 181 43.55 -1.17 -33.38
CA LYS A 181 42.50 -1.23 -34.40
C LYS A 181 43.05 -1.10 -35.82
N VAL A 182 44.05 -0.24 -36.02
CA VAL A 182 44.77 -0.13 -37.32
C VAL A 182 45.52 -1.42 -37.64
N ARG A 183 46.15 -2.07 -36.65
CA ARG A 183 46.78 -3.39 -36.87
C ARG A 183 45.77 -4.46 -37.22
N GLU A 184 44.61 -4.48 -36.54
CA GLU A 184 43.51 -5.38 -36.87
C GLU A 184 43.02 -5.15 -38.31
N MET A 185 42.81 -3.90 -38.69
CA MET A 185 42.44 -3.50 -40.04
C MET A 185 43.46 -3.94 -41.09
N ASN A 186 44.77 -3.77 -40.82
CA ASN A 186 45.83 -4.20 -41.73
C ASN A 186 45.93 -5.72 -41.86
N ARG A 187 45.70 -6.49 -40.78
CA ARG A 187 45.62 -7.95 -40.85
C ARG A 187 44.51 -8.41 -41.79
N MET A 188 43.35 -7.74 -41.73
CA MET A 188 42.23 -8.06 -42.63
C MET A 188 42.54 -7.71 -44.10
N LYS A 189 43.28 -6.62 -44.35
CA LYS A 189 43.71 -6.24 -45.71
C LYS A 189 44.69 -7.22 -46.34
N CYS A 190 45.62 -7.78 -45.55
CA CYS A 190 46.65 -8.70 -46.07
C CYS A 190 46.19 -10.16 -46.17
N SER A 191 44.99 -10.50 -45.70
CA SER A 191 44.46 -11.88 -45.71
C SER A 191 43.59 -12.20 -46.94
N ASN A 192 43.42 -11.25 -47.85
CA ASN A 192 42.78 -11.40 -49.17
C ASN A 192 43.83 -11.15 -50.26
#